data_AF-A0A941ZBT1-F1
#
_entry.id   AF-A0A941ZBT1-F1
#
_cell.length_a   1.000
_cell.length_b   1.000
_cell.length_c   1.000
_cell.angle_alpha   90.00
_cell.angle_beta   90.00
_cell.angle_gamma   90.00
#
_symmetry.space_group_name_H-M   'P 1'
#
loop_
_entity.id
_entity.type
_entity.pdbx_description
1 polymer ?
#
loop_
_entity_poly.entity_id
_entity_poly.type
_entity_poly.pdbx_seq_one_letter_code
_entity_poly.pdbx_strand_id
1 'polypeptide(L)'
;MSDFAKQYTKTTPRSKTSTLVAALRILANDVQSQDGVANAALYEASERMHELSKQRDALIAAMTGAATKLEADGDEWHVAAELREAIASVKGGEA
;
A
#
# COMPACT_ATOMS: atom_id res chain seq x y z
N MET A 1 33.05 10.97 -27.27
CA MET A 1 32.27 11.22 -26.04
C MET A 1 30.79 10.95 -26.31
N SER A 2 30.33 9.69 -26.25
CA SER A 2 28.92 9.34 -26.50
C SER A 2 28.54 7.98 -25.86
N ASP A 3 28.90 7.77 -24.60
CA ASP A 3 28.59 6.51 -23.88
C ASP A 3 27.88 6.75 -22.53
N PHE A 4 27.24 7.91 -22.34
CA PHE A 4 26.47 8.20 -21.12
C PHE A 4 24.98 7.82 -21.22
N ALA A 5 24.50 7.45 -22.42
CA ALA A 5 23.08 7.17 -22.68
C ALA A 5 22.69 5.68 -22.59
N LYS A 6 23.56 4.80 -22.10
CA LYS A 6 23.18 3.43 -21.71
C LYS A 6 22.64 3.48 -20.28
N GLN A 7 21.54 4.22 -20.11
CA GLN A 7 20.82 4.25 -18.85
C GLN A 7 20.24 2.86 -18.61
N TYR A 8 20.83 2.15 -17.66
CA TYR A 8 20.43 0.81 -17.22
C TYR A 8 18.93 0.81 -16.93
N THR A 9 18.13 0.32 -17.88
CA THR A 9 16.79 -0.16 -17.59
C THR A 9 16.97 -1.45 -16.79
N LYS A 10 17.15 -1.31 -15.47
CA LYS A 10 17.15 -2.44 -14.56
C LYS A 10 15.77 -3.08 -14.66
N THR A 11 15.65 -4.11 -15.49
CA THR A 11 14.46 -4.96 -15.67
C THR A 11 14.20 -5.85 -14.46
N THR A 12 14.52 -5.39 -13.25
CA THR A 12 14.12 -6.11 -12.05
C THR A 12 12.60 -6.06 -11.94
N PRO A 13 11.92 -7.22 -11.90
CA PRO A 13 10.49 -7.27 -11.63
C PRO A 13 10.19 -6.51 -10.36
N ARG A 14 9.10 -5.73 -10.37
CA ARG A 14 8.68 -4.97 -9.20
C ARG A 14 8.32 -5.96 -8.08
N SER A 15 8.98 -5.85 -6.94
CA SER A 15 8.71 -6.70 -5.78
C SER A 15 7.31 -6.44 -5.22
N LYS A 16 6.72 -7.47 -4.61
CA LYS A 16 5.48 -7.32 -3.84
C LYS A 16 5.69 -6.34 -2.69
N THR A 17 4.68 -5.54 -2.36
CA THR A 17 4.75 -4.57 -1.25
C THR A 17 5.08 -5.25 0.07
N SER A 18 4.53 -6.45 0.35
CA SER A 18 4.86 -7.24 1.54
C SER A 18 6.33 -7.66 1.61
N THR A 19 6.95 -7.95 0.47
CA THR A 19 8.40 -8.25 0.39
C THR A 19 9.23 -7.02 0.75
N LEU A 20 8.83 -5.83 0.29
CA LEU A 20 9.52 -4.58 0.64
C LEU A 20 9.35 -4.25 2.12
N VAL A 21 8.14 -4.38 2.68
CA VAL A 21 7.88 -4.19 4.12
C VAL A 21 8.77 -5.11 4.97
N ALA A 22 8.82 -6.40 4.64
CA ALA A 22 9.66 -7.36 5.35
C ALA A 22 11.16 -6.99 5.26
N ALA A 23 11.63 -6.63 4.06
CA ALA A 23 13.02 -6.22 3.87
C ALA A 23 13.36 -4.95 4.65
N LEU A 24 12.49 -3.95 4.67
CA LEU A 24 12.69 -2.71 5.43
C LEU A 24 12.72 -2.95 6.93
N ARG A 25 11.87 -3.84 7.46
CA ARG A 25 11.91 -4.24 8.88
C ARG A 25 13.20 -4.95 9.26
N ILE A 26 13.69 -5.85 8.41
CA ILE A 26 14.99 -6.52 8.62
C ILE A 26 16.10 -5.47 8.60
N LEU A 27 16.12 -4.63 7.57
CA LEU A 27 17.14 -3.59 7.42
C LEU A 27 17.12 -2.58 8.58
N ALA A 28 15.94 -2.25 9.12
CA ALA A 28 15.79 -1.41 10.29
C ALA A 28 16.41 -2.01 11.56
N ASN A 29 16.58 -3.34 11.65
CA ASN A 29 17.28 -3.98 12.77
C ASN A 29 18.76 -4.18 12.49
N ASP A 30 19.12 -4.42 11.23
CA ASP A 30 20.47 -4.84 10.85
C ASP A 30 21.40 -3.67 10.49
N VAL A 31 20.84 -2.52 10.08
CA VAL A 31 21.65 -1.34 9.77
C VAL A 31 22.26 -0.78 11.05
N GLN A 32 23.58 -0.65 11.05
CA GLN A 32 24.28 0.07 12.10
C GLN A 32 24.24 1.57 11.81
N SER A 33 23.35 2.27 12.51
CA SER A 33 23.27 3.73 12.52
C SER A 33 23.77 4.25 13.86
N GLN A 34 24.63 5.26 13.85
CA GLN A 34 25.25 5.81 15.05
C GLN A 34 24.24 6.46 16.01
N ASP A 35 23.19 7.07 15.46
CA ASP A 35 22.14 7.77 16.20
C ASP A 35 20.79 7.01 16.19
N GLY A 36 20.71 5.88 15.48
CA GLY A 36 19.49 5.09 15.32
C GLY A 36 18.41 5.75 14.47
N VAL A 37 18.65 6.93 13.90
CA VAL A 37 17.65 7.66 13.09
C VAL A 37 17.32 6.89 11.83
N ALA A 38 18.32 6.26 11.20
CA ALA A 38 18.09 5.45 10.00
C ALA A 38 17.21 4.22 10.31
N ASN A 39 17.44 3.55 11.45
CA ASN A 39 16.66 2.41 11.89
C ASN A 39 15.20 2.80 12.13
N ALA A 40 14.97 3.89 12.87
CA ALA A 40 13.64 4.40 13.15
C ALA A 40 12.90 4.80 11.87
N ALA A 41 13.58 5.51 10.95
CA ALA A 41 12.99 5.92 9.67
C ALA A 41 12.63 4.72 8.78
N LEU A 42 13.47 3.69 8.71
CA LEU A 42 13.20 2.47 7.95
C LEU A 42 12.02 1.69 8.54
N TYR A 43 11.95 1.60 9.87
CA TYR A 43 10.84 0.95 10.55
C TYR A 43 9.53 1.69 10.30
N GLU A 44 9.50 3.01 10.51
CA GLU A 44 8.31 3.84 10.26
C GLU A 44 7.84 3.73 8.80
N ALA A 45 8.77 3.80 7.84
CA ALA A 45 8.44 3.67 6.43
C ALA A 45 7.81 2.30 6.13
N SER A 46 8.32 1.24 6.75
CA SER A 46 7.78 -0.11 6.60
C SER A 46 6.35 -0.21 7.14
N GLU A 47 6.05 0.40 8.29
CA GLU A 47 4.72 0.39 8.89
C GLU A 47 3.73 1.21 8.06
N ARG A 48 4.10 2.41 7.61
CA ARG A 48 3.23 3.22 6.74
C ARG A 48 2.94 2.55 5.42
N MET A 49 3.92 1.89 4.81
CA MET A 49 3.70 1.12 3.59
C MET A 49 2.75 -0.07 3.81
N HIS A 50 2.87 -0.75 4.96
CA HIS A 50 1.99 -1.85 5.34
C HIS A 50 0.55 -1.38 5.53
N GLU A 51 0.38 -0.26 6.25
CA GLU A 51 -0.92 0.34 6.50
C GLU A 51 -1.59 0.80 5.20
N LEU A 52 -0.87 1.52 4.34
CA LEU A 52 -1.37 1.90 3.02
C LEU A 52 -1.74 0.69 2.16
N SER A 53 -0.97 -0.41 2.23
CA SER A 53 -1.31 -1.64 1.51
C SER A 53 -2.62 -2.23 2.01
N LYS A 54 -2.85 -2.26 3.34
CA LYS A 54 -4.11 -2.74 3.92
C LYS A 54 -5.30 -1.88 3.51
N GLN A 55 -5.16 -0.57 3.59
CA GLN A 55 -6.21 0.37 3.20
C GLN A 55 -6.57 0.22 1.72
N ARG A 56 -5.56 0.07 0.84
CA ARG A 56 -5.77 -0.23 -0.57
C ARG A 56 -6.53 -1.55 -0.76
N ASP A 57 -6.14 -2.61 -0.06
CA ASP A 57 -6.76 -3.92 -0.23
C ASP A 57 -8.22 -3.92 0.28
N ALA A 58 -8.49 -3.22 1.40
CA ALA A 58 -9.84 -2.99 1.90
C ALA A 58 -10.70 -2.19 0.90
N LEU A 59 -10.13 -1.14 0.30
CA LEU A 59 -10.82 -0.35 -0.72
C LEU A 59 -11.14 -1.18 -1.96
N ILE A 60 -10.20 -1.98 -2.45
CA ILE A 60 -10.42 -2.89 -3.60
C ILE A 60 -11.54 -3.89 -3.28
N ALA A 61 -11.53 -4.48 -2.08
CA ALA A 61 -12.56 -5.41 -1.66
C ALA A 61 -13.94 -4.75 -1.61
N ALA A 62 -14.04 -3.55 -1.04
CA ALA A 62 -15.29 -2.78 -0.98
C ALA A 62 -15.81 -2.43 -2.38
N MET A 63 -14.94 -1.94 -3.27
CA MET A 63 -15.31 -1.62 -4.66
C MET A 63 -15.73 -2.86 -5.45
N THR A 64 -15.06 -4.00 -5.24
CA THR A 64 -15.41 -5.27 -5.90
C THR A 64 -16.78 -5.74 -5.44
N GLY A 65 -17.07 -5.69 -4.13
CA GLY A 65 -18.39 -6.02 -3.60
C GLY A 65 -19.50 -5.11 -4.14
N ALA A 66 -19.23 -3.81 -4.25
CA ALA A 66 -20.16 -2.86 -4.85
C ALA A 66 -20.44 -3.16 -6.33
N ALA A 67 -19.39 -3.47 -7.13
CA ALA A 67 -19.54 -3.83 -8.54
C ALA A 67 -20.38 -5.10 -8.73
N THR A 68 -20.12 -6.15 -7.94
CA THR A 68 -20.91 -7.40 -8.01
C THR A 68 -22.39 -7.19 -7.67
N LYS A 69 -22.70 -6.32 -6.71
CA LYS A 69 -24.11 -5.99 -6.37
C LYS A 69 -24.80 -5.19 -7.47
N LEU A 70 -24.10 -4.25 -8.12
CA LEU A 70 -24.63 -3.53 -9.28
C LEU A 70 -24.96 -4.47 -10.44
N GLU A 71 -24.13 -5.49 -10.68
CA GLU A 71 -24.38 -6.53 -11.68
C GLU A 71 -25.57 -7.44 -11.32
N ALA A 72 -25.86 -7.61 -10.02
CA ALA A 72 -26.92 -8.50 -9.55
C ALA A 72 -28.32 -7.84 -9.46
N ASP A 73 -28.41 -6.61 -8.97
CA ASP A 73 -29.69 -6.02 -8.55
C ASP A 73 -30.26 -4.96 -9.50
N GLY A 74 -29.44 -4.32 -10.35
CA GLY A 74 -29.91 -3.27 -11.27
C GLY A 74 -30.54 -2.04 -10.60
N ASP A 75 -30.51 -1.92 -9.26
CA ASP A 75 -31.12 -0.83 -8.49
C ASP A 75 -30.03 -0.01 -7.78
N GLU A 76 -29.72 1.16 -8.35
CA GLU A 76 -28.53 2.00 -8.13
C GLU A 76 -28.37 2.55 -6.69
N TRP A 77 -29.44 2.57 -5.90
CA TRP A 77 -29.53 3.41 -4.71
C TRP A 77 -28.99 2.79 -3.41
N HIS A 78 -28.94 1.47 -3.27
CA HIS A 78 -28.43 0.81 -2.04
C HIS A 78 -26.91 0.68 -2.00
N VAL A 79 -26.26 0.59 -3.16
CA VAL A 79 -24.80 0.46 -3.26
C VAL A 79 -24.08 1.74 -2.80
N ALA A 80 -24.68 2.91 -3.04
CA ALA A 80 -24.09 4.19 -2.66
C ALA A 80 -24.02 4.42 -1.13
N ALA A 81 -24.90 3.79 -0.34
CA ALA A 81 -24.91 3.92 1.11
C ALA A 81 -23.79 3.09 1.77
N GLU A 82 -23.63 1.83 1.35
CA GLU A 82 -22.57 0.95 1.86
C GLU A 82 -21.17 1.39 1.43
N LEU A 83 -21.02 1.91 0.20
CA LEU A 83 -19.74 2.44 -0.27
C LEU A 83 -19.27 3.61 0.61
N ARG A 84 -20.20 4.46 1.06
CA ARG A 84 -19.91 5.57 1.98
C ARG A 84 -19.50 5.07 3.37
N GLU A 85 -20.14 4.01 3.87
CA GLU A 85 -19.79 3.40 5.15
C GLU A 85 -18.39 2.74 5.10
N ALA A 86 -18.08 2.01 4.03
CA ALA A 86 -16.75 1.43 3.82
C ALA A 86 -15.66 2.52 3.71
N ILE A 87 -15.93 3.62 2.97
CA ILE A 87 -15.03 4.78 2.89
C ILE A 87 -14.85 5.43 4.27
N ALA A 88 -15.90 5.53 5.08
CA ALA A 88 -15.82 6.08 6.43
C ALA A 88 -14.99 5.18 7.37
N SER A 89 -15.14 3.86 7.26
CA SER A 89 -14.32 2.89 7.99
C SER A 89 -12.83 2.99 7.65
N VAL A 90 -12.49 3.20 6.38
CA VAL A 90 -11.09 3.44 5.94
C VAL A 90 -10.54 4.76 6.50
N LYS A 91 -11.37 5.80 6.62
CA LYS A 91 -10.96 7.11 7.17
C LYS A 91 -10.87 7.13 8.71
N GLY A 92 -11.58 6.25 9.40
CA GLY A 92 -11.63 6.20 10.87
C GLY A 92 -10.38 5.63 11.55
N GLY A 93 -9.40 5.15 10.80
CA GLY A 93 -8.13 4.62 11.31
C GLY A 93 -7.05 5.68 11.61
N GLU A 94 -7.32 6.97 11.42
CA GLU A 94 -6.39 8.09 11.70
C GLU A 94 -6.53 8.67 13.13
N ALA A 95 -6.90 7.87 14.13
CA ALA A 95 -7.00 8.29 15.52
C ALA A 95 -5.85 7.74 16.39
#